data_AF-A0A498MPS1-F1
#
_entry.id   AF-A0A498MPS1-F1
#
_cell.length_a   1.000
_cell.length_b   1.000
_cell.length_c   1.000
_cell.angle_alpha   90.00
_cell.angle_beta   90.00
_cell.angle_gamma   90.00
#
_symmetry.space_group_name_H-M   'P 1'
#
loop_
_entity.id
_entity.type
_entity.pdbx_description
1 polymer ?
#
loop_
_entity_poly.entity_id
_entity_poly.type
_entity_poly.pdbx_seq_one_letter_code
_entity_poly.pdbx_strand_id
1 'polypeptide(L)'
;MVAEALDISRETYFAILMDRSCNGPVMVGSPQGGVDIEEVAATTPELIFKEVIDIFEGVRDDQALRMAANLGFKGPLERQAADQIKRLYDLFLKVDATQVEVNPLGETPEGQVVCFDAKINFDDNAEFRQKAVFAMDDTAESDPLETEAAKYDLKYIGLDGNIACFVNGAGLAMATCDIIDLHGGKPANFLDLGGGVKENQVYAAFKLLTADPKVEAILVNIFGGIVNCAIIANGITKACRELELKVPLVVRLEGTNVQEAKRILSESGLPITSATDLDDAAKKAVAAIAKK
;
A
#
# COMPACT_ATOMS: atom_id res chain seq x y z
N MET A 1 23.22 -0.63 -14.93
CA MET A 1 23.53 0.72 -15.45
C MET A 1 25.04 0.91 -15.49
N VAL A 2 25.60 1.52 -16.55
CA VAL A 2 27.00 2.00 -16.59
C VAL A 2 26.93 3.51 -16.76
N ALA A 3 27.50 4.26 -15.82
CA ALA A 3 27.36 5.72 -15.74
C ALA A 3 28.72 6.39 -15.43
N GLU A 4 28.79 7.71 -15.61
CA GLU A 4 29.90 8.53 -15.15
C GLU A 4 29.94 8.55 -13.61
N ALA A 5 31.14 8.41 -13.04
CA ALA A 5 31.34 8.54 -11.60
C ALA A 5 31.59 10.02 -11.27
N LEU A 6 30.66 10.63 -10.53
CA LEU A 6 30.77 12.01 -10.06
C LEU A 6 31.16 12.00 -8.58
N ASP A 7 32.15 12.81 -8.23
CA ASP A 7 32.55 13.00 -6.83
C ASP A 7 31.50 13.87 -6.10
N ILE A 8 31.25 13.54 -4.83
CA ILE A 8 30.30 14.26 -3.99
C ILE A 8 31.06 15.05 -2.93
N SER A 9 30.96 16.37 -2.99
CA SER A 9 31.57 17.29 -2.02
C SER A 9 30.65 17.59 -0.84
N ARG A 10 29.33 17.50 -1.05
CA ARG A 10 28.32 17.75 -0.01
C ARG A 10 27.00 17.05 -0.35
N GLU A 11 26.37 16.48 0.67
CA GLU A 11 25.11 15.74 0.57
C GLU A 11 24.01 16.44 1.36
N THR A 12 22.83 16.52 0.77
CA THR A 12 21.61 17.01 1.42
C THR A 12 20.44 16.08 1.09
N TYR A 13 19.38 16.18 1.86
CA TYR A 13 18.12 15.51 1.61
C TYR A 13 17.11 16.52 1.04
N PHE A 14 16.39 16.12 0.00
CA PHE A 14 15.26 16.89 -0.52
C PHE A 14 14.12 15.97 -0.94
N ALA A 15 12.90 16.32 -0.56
CA ALA A 15 11.71 15.64 -1.03
C ALA A 15 10.55 16.60 -1.30
N ILE A 16 9.64 16.18 -2.16
CA ILE A 16 8.34 16.82 -2.41
C ILE A 16 7.28 15.74 -2.23
N LEU A 17 6.27 16.01 -1.41
CA LEU A 17 5.15 15.09 -1.21
C LEU A 17 3.82 15.84 -1.09
N MET A 18 2.72 15.12 -1.29
CA MET A 18 1.37 15.62 -0.93
C MET A 18 1.16 15.50 0.58
N ASP A 19 1.21 16.62 1.30
CA ASP A 19 1.00 16.64 2.75
C ASP A 19 -0.50 16.71 3.09
N ARG A 20 -0.96 15.69 3.81
CA ARG A 20 -2.38 15.55 4.20
C ARG A 20 -2.83 16.58 5.23
N SER A 21 -1.91 17.16 6.00
CA SER A 21 -2.23 18.18 7.01
C SER A 21 -2.34 19.57 6.39
N CYS A 22 -1.54 19.82 5.35
CA CYS A 22 -1.50 21.09 4.63
C CYS A 22 -2.46 21.15 3.44
N ASN A 23 -3.04 20.01 3.04
CA ASN A 23 -3.92 19.86 1.87
C ASN A 23 -3.25 20.27 0.55
N GLY A 24 -1.97 19.96 0.38
CA GLY A 24 -1.23 20.33 -0.83
C GLY A 24 0.23 19.87 -0.81
N PRO A 25 0.99 20.20 -1.86
CA PRO A 25 2.39 19.84 -1.94
C PRO A 25 3.23 20.56 -0.88
N VAL A 26 4.20 19.85 -0.30
CA VAL A 26 5.18 20.39 0.63
C VAL A 26 6.57 19.96 0.19
N MET A 27 7.50 20.92 0.13
CA MET A 27 8.93 20.60 0.06
C MET A 27 9.44 20.33 1.47
N VAL A 28 10.16 19.23 1.63
CA VAL A 28 10.87 18.85 2.85
C VAL A 28 12.34 18.76 2.53
N GLY A 29 13.20 19.37 3.34
CA GLY A 29 14.63 19.36 3.09
C GLY A 29 15.43 19.33 4.38
N SER A 30 16.60 18.69 4.34
CA SER A 30 17.58 18.70 5.43
C SER A 30 19.01 18.86 4.88
N PRO A 31 19.86 19.69 5.50
CA PRO A 31 21.28 19.75 5.15
C PRO A 31 22.03 18.46 5.55
N GLN A 32 21.40 17.55 6.28
CA GLN A 32 21.93 16.23 6.61
C GLN A 32 21.37 15.20 5.61
N GLY A 33 22.06 15.06 4.47
CA GLY A 33 21.78 14.04 3.45
C GLY A 33 22.54 12.73 3.67
N GLY A 34 22.28 11.74 2.80
CA GLY A 34 22.96 10.43 2.83
C GLY A 34 22.53 9.53 4.00
N VAL A 35 21.51 9.94 4.75
CA VAL A 35 20.93 9.20 5.88
C VAL A 35 19.42 9.12 5.74
N ASP A 36 18.81 8.26 6.56
CA ASP A 36 17.35 8.11 6.62
C ASP A 36 16.70 9.37 7.22
N ILE A 37 15.69 9.92 6.56
CA ILE A 37 15.11 11.20 6.98
C ILE A 37 14.31 11.05 8.28
N GLU A 38 13.76 9.87 8.53
CA GLU A 38 13.08 9.48 9.76
C GLU A 38 14.03 9.53 10.96
N GLU A 39 15.29 9.14 10.78
CA GLU A 39 16.32 9.24 11.83
C GLU A 39 16.65 10.70 12.15
N VAL A 40 16.77 11.55 11.14
CA VAL A 40 16.95 13.01 11.31
C VAL A 40 15.75 13.61 12.05
N ALA A 41 14.53 13.22 11.69
CA ALA A 41 13.32 13.70 12.33
C ALA A 41 13.25 13.32 13.82
N ALA A 42 13.78 12.15 14.18
CA ALA A 42 13.80 11.67 15.56
C ALA A 42 14.93 12.30 16.39
N THR A 43 16.09 12.58 15.79
CA THR A 43 17.32 12.97 16.51
C THR A 43 17.65 14.45 16.44
N THR A 44 17.47 15.08 15.28
CA THR A 44 17.80 16.48 14.98
C THR A 44 16.67 17.16 14.18
N PRO A 45 15.43 17.21 14.73
CA PRO A 45 14.26 17.73 14.01
C PRO A 45 14.41 19.19 13.56
N GLU A 46 15.25 19.98 14.21
CA GLU A 46 15.56 21.37 13.83
C GLU A 46 16.30 21.49 12.49
N LEU A 47 16.86 20.39 11.98
CA LEU A 47 17.50 20.33 10.66
C LEU A 47 16.49 20.02 9.55
N ILE A 48 15.21 19.77 9.87
CA ILE A 48 14.17 19.56 8.88
C ILE A 48 13.45 20.87 8.60
N PHE A 49 13.58 21.33 7.36
CA PHE A 49 12.91 22.51 6.85
C PHE A 49 11.73 22.10 5.96
N LYS A 50 10.62 22.83 6.07
CA LYS A 50 9.42 22.59 5.28
C LYS A 50 8.93 23.87 4.64
N GLU A 51 8.50 23.79 3.39
CA GLU A 51 7.89 24.88 2.63
C GLU A 51 6.60 24.38 1.99
N VAL A 52 5.46 24.96 2.39
CA VAL A 52 4.15 24.61 1.82
C VAL A 52 3.98 25.32 0.49
N ILE A 53 3.53 24.59 -0.53
CA ILE A 53 3.36 25.10 -1.88
C ILE A 53 1.86 25.20 -2.18
N ASP A 54 1.42 26.35 -2.68
CA ASP A 54 0.10 26.47 -3.27
C ASP A 54 0.09 25.73 -4.62
N ILE A 55 -0.83 24.78 -4.79
CA ILE A 55 -0.87 23.92 -5.97
C ILE A 55 -1.27 24.66 -7.27
N PHE A 56 -1.93 25.82 -7.16
CA PHE A 56 -2.34 26.62 -8.30
C PHE A 56 -1.27 27.65 -8.69
N GLU A 57 -0.58 28.23 -7.71
CA GLU A 57 0.53 29.16 -7.98
C GLU A 57 1.82 28.43 -8.35
N GLY A 58 2.06 27.25 -7.77
CA GLY A 58 3.30 26.50 -7.92
C GLY A 58 4.45 27.01 -7.04
N VAL A 59 5.65 26.45 -7.24
CA VAL A 59 6.83 26.85 -6.46
C VAL A 59 7.30 28.25 -6.85
N ARG A 60 7.28 29.16 -5.87
CA ARG A 60 7.80 30.52 -6.03
C ARG A 60 9.33 30.56 -5.86
N ASP A 61 9.97 31.50 -6.56
CA ASP A 61 11.44 31.62 -6.56
C ASP A 61 12.03 31.81 -5.17
N ASP A 62 11.39 32.60 -4.30
CA ASP A 62 11.84 32.81 -2.93
C ASP A 62 11.68 31.56 -2.05
N GLN A 63 10.70 30.68 -2.31
CA GLN A 63 10.59 29.41 -1.59
C GLN A 63 11.71 28.46 -1.99
N ALA A 64 11.97 28.34 -3.29
CA ALA A 64 13.06 27.52 -3.81
C ALA A 64 14.43 28.01 -3.31
N LEU A 65 14.66 29.33 -3.32
CA LEU A 65 15.89 29.93 -2.78
C LEU A 65 16.01 29.73 -1.27
N ARG A 66 14.93 29.91 -0.50
CA ARG A 66 14.95 29.70 0.95
C ARG A 66 15.25 28.24 1.28
N MET A 67 14.66 27.29 0.57
CA MET A 67 14.98 25.87 0.73
C MET A 67 16.43 25.59 0.38
N ALA A 68 16.94 26.06 -0.77
CA ALA A 68 18.34 25.91 -1.14
C ALA A 68 19.31 26.48 -0.08
N ALA A 69 18.99 27.65 0.48
CA ALA A 69 19.79 28.25 1.56
C ALA A 69 19.73 27.44 2.87
N ASN A 70 18.56 26.94 3.26
CA ASN A 70 18.38 26.07 4.42
C ASN A 70 19.13 24.73 4.27
N LEU A 71 19.14 24.19 3.05
CA LEU A 71 19.95 23.03 2.69
C LEU A 71 21.45 23.34 2.66
N GLY A 72 21.87 24.60 2.82
CA GLY A 72 23.27 24.99 2.95
C GLY A 72 23.99 25.27 1.63
N PHE A 73 23.28 25.32 0.48
CA PHE A 73 23.87 25.73 -0.80
C PHE A 73 24.20 27.23 -0.75
N LYS A 74 25.31 27.63 -1.38
CA LYS A 74 25.81 29.02 -1.33
C LYS A 74 26.21 29.56 -2.69
N GLY A 75 26.11 30.87 -2.85
CA GLY A 75 26.62 31.57 -4.02
C GLY A 75 25.94 31.09 -5.32
N PRO A 76 26.70 30.76 -6.38
CA PRO A 76 26.11 30.25 -7.62
C PRO A 76 25.33 28.94 -7.46
N LEU A 77 25.72 28.09 -6.49
CA LEU A 77 25.09 26.78 -6.26
C LEU A 77 23.70 26.92 -5.65
N GLU A 78 23.46 27.98 -4.87
CA GLU A 78 22.13 28.27 -4.30
C GLU A 78 21.09 28.46 -5.41
N ARG A 79 21.44 29.20 -6.46
CA ARG A 79 20.55 29.39 -7.62
C ARG A 79 20.41 28.12 -8.46
N GLN A 80 21.46 27.33 -8.60
CA GLN A 80 21.38 26.04 -9.30
C GLN A 80 20.45 25.07 -8.54
N ALA A 81 20.59 24.97 -7.22
CA ALA A 81 19.72 24.15 -6.38
C ALA A 81 18.27 24.62 -6.44
N ALA A 82 18.02 25.93 -6.37
CA ALA A 82 16.67 26.49 -6.52
C ALA A 82 16.05 26.14 -7.89
N ASP A 83 16.82 26.19 -8.99
CA ASP A 83 16.34 25.76 -10.31
C ASP A 83 16.02 24.26 -10.35
N GLN A 84 16.87 23.41 -9.76
CA GLN A 84 16.62 21.96 -9.65
C GLN A 84 15.36 21.66 -8.83
N ILE A 85 15.18 22.34 -7.69
CA ILE A 85 13.97 22.21 -6.85
C ILE A 85 12.70 22.50 -7.64
N LYS A 86 12.69 23.58 -8.44
CA LYS A 86 11.54 23.92 -9.29
C LYS A 86 11.29 22.85 -10.36
N ARG A 87 12.35 22.32 -10.99
CA ARG A 87 12.24 21.22 -11.97
C ARG A 87 11.72 19.93 -11.35
N LEU A 88 12.14 19.61 -10.12
CA LEU A 88 11.64 18.46 -9.38
C LEU A 88 10.17 18.62 -9.02
N TYR A 89 9.72 19.84 -8.70
CA TYR A 89 8.30 20.13 -8.51
C TYR A 89 7.48 19.96 -9.79
N ASP A 90 7.98 20.49 -10.91
CA ASP A 90 7.34 20.33 -12.22
C ASP A 90 7.26 18.83 -12.60
N LEU A 91 8.32 18.07 -12.32
CA LEU A 91 8.33 16.62 -12.49
C LEU A 91 7.26 15.97 -11.61
N PHE A 92 7.27 16.23 -10.31
CA PHE A 92 6.33 15.69 -9.33
C PHE A 92 4.88 15.84 -9.78
N LEU A 93 4.48 17.03 -10.25
CA LEU A 93 3.14 17.26 -10.81
C LEU A 93 2.92 16.52 -12.12
N LYS A 94 3.91 16.56 -13.04
CA LYS A 94 3.76 16.02 -14.39
C LYS A 94 3.57 14.52 -14.44
N VAL A 95 4.20 13.78 -13.53
CA VAL A 95 4.11 12.30 -13.47
C VAL A 95 3.11 11.80 -12.44
N ASP A 96 2.32 12.69 -11.84
CA ASP A 96 1.37 12.36 -10.76
C ASP A 96 2.05 11.58 -9.61
N ALA A 97 3.19 12.10 -9.13
CA ALA A 97 3.87 11.53 -8.00
C ALA A 97 3.12 11.83 -6.69
N THR A 98 3.11 10.87 -5.77
CA THR A 98 2.75 11.08 -4.37
C THR A 98 3.95 11.57 -3.56
N GLN A 99 5.16 11.16 -3.97
CA GLN A 99 6.43 11.61 -3.41
C GLN A 99 7.53 11.57 -4.48
N VAL A 100 8.38 12.60 -4.51
CA VAL A 100 9.70 12.58 -5.15
C VAL A 100 10.73 12.84 -4.06
N GLU A 101 11.62 11.90 -3.83
CA GLU A 101 12.70 11.98 -2.86
C GLU A 101 14.03 11.91 -3.59
N VAL A 102 14.95 12.83 -3.27
CA VAL A 102 16.31 12.89 -3.79
C VAL A 102 17.25 12.82 -2.60
N ASN A 103 17.97 11.70 -2.49
CA ASN A 103 18.88 11.44 -1.38
C ASN A 103 20.10 10.64 -1.88
N PRO A 104 21.25 11.30 -2.17
CA PRO A 104 21.52 12.71 -1.91
C PRO A 104 21.18 13.65 -3.08
N LEU A 105 20.62 14.82 -2.75
CA LEU A 105 20.74 16.03 -3.57
C LEU A 105 22.02 16.74 -3.12
N GLY A 106 23.01 16.92 -4.00
CA GLY A 106 24.32 17.35 -3.55
C GLY A 106 25.11 18.20 -4.53
N GLU A 107 26.35 18.48 -4.13
CA GLU A 107 27.29 19.32 -4.87
C GLU A 107 28.51 18.51 -5.30
N THR A 108 28.96 18.68 -6.55
CA THR A 108 30.26 18.13 -6.99
C THR A 108 31.40 19.12 -6.73
N PRO A 109 32.66 18.67 -6.64
CA PRO A 109 33.83 19.56 -6.54
C PRO A 109 33.95 20.58 -7.69
N GLU A 110 33.37 20.28 -8.86
CA GLU A 110 33.34 21.14 -10.04
C GLU A 110 32.30 22.26 -9.96
N GLY A 111 31.51 22.32 -8.87
CA GLY A 111 30.51 23.36 -8.67
C GLY A 111 29.21 23.10 -9.42
N GLN A 112 28.76 21.84 -9.46
CA GLN A 112 27.46 21.43 -10.00
C GLN A 112 26.53 20.94 -8.91
N VAL A 113 25.24 21.22 -9.04
CA VAL A 113 24.20 20.61 -8.20
C VAL A 113 23.58 19.43 -8.93
N VAL A 114 23.58 18.25 -8.29
CA VAL A 114 23.19 16.98 -8.90
C VAL A 114 22.23 16.22 -8.00
N CYS A 115 21.19 15.62 -8.61
CA CYS A 115 20.36 14.59 -7.98
C CYS A 115 21.08 13.25 -8.17
N PHE A 116 21.83 12.78 -7.18
CA PHE A 116 22.68 11.59 -7.33
C PHE A 116 21.89 10.29 -7.30
N ASP A 117 20.90 10.22 -6.42
CA ASP A 117 19.95 9.12 -6.33
C ASP A 117 18.56 9.66 -5.98
N ALA A 118 17.52 8.98 -6.45
CA ALA A 118 16.15 9.40 -6.26
C ALA A 118 15.18 8.22 -6.20
N LYS A 119 14.15 8.38 -5.36
CA LYS A 119 13.02 7.49 -5.25
C LYS A 119 11.74 8.26 -5.56
N ILE A 120 10.90 7.68 -6.44
CA ILE A 120 9.63 8.29 -6.83
C ILE A 120 8.51 7.31 -6.51
N ASN A 121 7.51 7.78 -5.76
CA ASN A 121 6.26 7.08 -5.54
C ASN A 121 5.16 7.73 -6.38
N PHE A 122 4.38 6.92 -7.09
CA PHE A 122 3.33 7.37 -7.99
C PHE A 122 1.95 7.22 -7.37
N ASP A 123 0.96 7.98 -7.85
CA ASP A 123 -0.45 7.79 -7.51
C ASP A 123 -1.06 6.72 -8.42
N ASP A 124 -1.39 5.55 -7.87
CA ASP A 124 -2.10 4.48 -8.58
C ASP A 124 -3.38 4.99 -9.26
N ASN A 125 -4.07 5.97 -8.67
CA ASN A 125 -5.31 6.51 -9.24
C ASN A 125 -5.06 7.32 -10.53
N ALA A 126 -3.81 7.69 -10.81
CA ALA A 126 -3.43 8.42 -12.02
C ALA A 126 -2.99 7.50 -13.18
N GLU A 127 -2.96 6.18 -12.99
CA GLU A 127 -2.54 5.20 -14.00
C GLU A 127 -3.21 5.45 -15.37
N PHE A 128 -4.52 5.74 -15.37
CA PHE A 128 -5.29 5.95 -16.60
C PHE A 128 -4.73 7.06 -17.50
N ARG A 129 -4.02 8.05 -16.93
CA ARG A 129 -3.35 9.15 -17.63
C ARG A 129 -1.82 9.06 -17.64
N GLN A 130 -1.22 8.18 -16.84
CA GLN A 130 0.24 7.97 -16.74
C GLN A 130 0.71 6.65 -17.34
N LYS A 131 0.07 6.19 -18.44
CA LYS A 131 0.35 4.90 -19.07
C LYS A 131 1.84 4.64 -19.37
N ALA A 132 2.60 5.67 -19.73
CA ALA A 132 4.02 5.52 -20.02
C ALA A 132 4.86 5.20 -18.78
N VAL A 133 4.49 5.75 -17.62
CA VAL A 133 5.14 5.46 -16.34
C VAL A 133 4.81 4.04 -15.90
N PHE A 134 3.52 3.69 -15.87
CA PHE A 134 3.07 2.37 -15.43
C PHE A 134 3.45 1.24 -16.39
N ALA A 135 3.76 1.54 -17.66
CA ALA A 135 4.35 0.56 -18.57
C ALA A 135 5.81 0.20 -18.23
N MET A 136 6.48 0.99 -17.38
CA MET A 136 7.82 0.70 -16.85
C MET A 136 7.78 -0.03 -15.50
N ASP A 137 6.59 -0.35 -15.00
CA ASP A 137 6.45 -1.11 -13.76
C ASP A 137 7.12 -2.49 -13.91
N ASP A 138 8.07 -2.76 -13.01
CA ASP A 138 8.82 -4.01 -12.97
C ASP A 138 8.39 -4.83 -11.75
N THR A 139 7.52 -5.81 -11.99
CA THR A 139 6.98 -6.66 -10.94
C THR A 139 7.83 -7.92 -10.70
N ALA A 140 9.03 -8.02 -11.28
CA ALA A 140 9.87 -9.22 -11.16
C ALA A 140 10.33 -9.47 -9.71
N GLU A 141 10.45 -8.41 -8.91
CA GLU A 141 10.82 -8.46 -7.50
C GLU A 141 9.62 -8.38 -6.53
N SER A 142 8.40 -8.20 -7.05
CA SER A 142 7.17 -8.16 -6.26
C SER A 142 6.76 -9.56 -5.78
N ASP A 143 5.93 -9.62 -4.73
CA ASP A 143 5.32 -10.89 -4.32
C ASP A 143 4.46 -11.46 -5.48
N PRO A 144 4.69 -12.71 -5.93
CA PRO A 144 3.90 -13.33 -6.98
C PRO A 144 2.39 -13.35 -6.70
N LEU A 145 1.99 -13.45 -5.42
CA LEU A 145 0.58 -13.43 -5.01
C LEU A 145 -0.02 -12.02 -5.12
N GLU A 146 0.73 -10.97 -4.79
CA GLU A 146 0.31 -9.58 -5.00
C GLU A 146 0.11 -9.29 -6.49
N THR A 147 1.06 -9.75 -7.32
CA THR A 147 1.02 -9.60 -8.78
C THR A 147 -0.17 -10.34 -9.40
N GLU A 148 -0.45 -11.58 -8.94
CA GLU A 148 -1.61 -12.34 -9.41
C GLU A 148 -2.92 -11.72 -8.93
N ALA A 149 -2.97 -11.20 -7.70
CA ALA A 149 -4.15 -10.51 -7.15
C ALA A 149 -4.53 -9.26 -7.95
N ALA A 150 -3.54 -8.45 -8.34
CA ALA A 150 -3.75 -7.23 -9.12
C ALA A 150 -4.49 -7.49 -10.45
N LYS A 151 -4.29 -8.65 -11.09
CA LYS A 151 -4.98 -9.04 -12.34
C LYS A 151 -6.51 -9.20 -12.19
N TYR A 152 -7.01 -9.33 -10.97
CA TYR A 152 -8.43 -9.49 -10.66
C TYR A 152 -9.01 -8.29 -9.89
N ASP A 153 -8.31 -7.16 -9.88
CA ASP A 153 -8.64 -5.96 -9.10
C ASP A 153 -8.74 -6.26 -7.60
N LEU A 154 -7.88 -7.15 -7.09
CA LEU A 154 -7.80 -7.52 -5.68
C LEU A 154 -6.62 -6.83 -5.01
N LYS A 155 -6.86 -6.19 -3.86
CA LYS A 155 -5.80 -5.58 -3.05
C LYS A 155 -5.33 -6.58 -2.00
N TYR A 156 -4.29 -7.33 -2.35
CA TYR A 156 -3.63 -8.32 -1.49
C TYR A 156 -2.35 -7.75 -0.90
N ILE A 157 -2.07 -8.05 0.36
CA ILE A 157 -0.77 -7.79 1.01
C ILE A 157 -0.43 -9.02 1.84
N GLY A 158 0.76 -9.60 1.62
CA GLY A 158 1.24 -10.75 2.39
C GLY A 158 1.65 -10.36 3.82
N LEU A 159 1.29 -11.19 4.80
CA LEU A 159 1.71 -11.05 6.20
C LEU A 159 2.38 -12.34 6.71
N ASP A 160 3.00 -12.27 7.88
CA ASP A 160 3.67 -13.40 8.54
C ASP A 160 2.75 -14.14 9.51
N GLY A 161 1.68 -14.74 8.97
CA GLY A 161 0.70 -15.50 9.73
C GLY A 161 0.17 -16.73 9.00
N ASN A 162 -0.82 -17.38 9.59
CA ASN A 162 -1.37 -18.64 9.10
C ASN A 162 -2.91 -18.67 9.02
N ILE A 163 -3.60 -17.61 9.46
CA ILE A 163 -5.04 -17.45 9.27
C ILE A 163 -5.25 -16.46 8.13
N ALA A 164 -5.55 -16.97 6.94
CA ALA A 164 -5.87 -16.10 5.83
C ALA A 164 -7.24 -15.45 6.03
N CYS A 165 -7.40 -14.24 5.53
CA CYS A 165 -8.70 -13.59 5.51
C CYS A 165 -8.95 -12.86 4.20
N PHE A 166 -10.22 -12.76 3.82
CA PHE A 166 -10.64 -11.83 2.79
C PHE A 166 -11.98 -11.20 3.14
N VAL A 167 -12.11 -9.94 2.75
CA VAL A 167 -13.15 -9.04 3.24
C VAL A 167 -13.57 -8.09 2.12
N ASN A 168 -14.78 -7.53 2.22
CA ASN A 168 -15.27 -6.51 1.29
C ASN A 168 -15.20 -5.10 1.89
N GLY A 169 -14.02 -4.49 1.80
CA GLY A 169 -13.72 -3.12 2.21
C GLY A 169 -12.46 -3.04 3.06
N ALA A 170 -11.51 -2.19 2.66
CA ALA A 170 -10.21 -2.04 3.30
C ALA A 170 -10.25 -1.83 4.83
N GLY A 171 -11.15 -0.97 5.33
CA GLY A 171 -11.30 -0.74 6.77
C GLY A 171 -11.72 -1.99 7.54
N LEU A 172 -12.63 -2.78 6.98
CA LEU A 172 -13.09 -4.03 7.58
C LEU A 172 -12.03 -5.13 7.44
N ALA A 173 -11.25 -5.12 6.35
CA ALA A 173 -10.12 -6.03 6.17
C ALA A 173 -9.05 -5.81 7.24
N MET A 174 -8.64 -4.56 7.49
CA MET A 174 -7.73 -4.22 8.61
C MET A 174 -8.31 -4.67 9.96
N ALA A 175 -9.57 -4.31 10.26
CA ALA A 175 -10.20 -4.70 11.52
C ALA A 175 -10.34 -6.23 11.68
N THR A 176 -10.43 -6.98 10.57
CA THR A 176 -10.45 -8.45 10.59
C THR A 176 -9.06 -9.02 10.88
N CYS A 177 -8.00 -8.43 10.32
CA CYS A 177 -6.62 -8.78 10.72
C CYS A 177 -6.40 -8.50 12.21
N ASP A 178 -6.79 -7.32 12.68
CA ASP A 178 -6.62 -6.88 14.07
C ASP A 178 -7.36 -7.78 15.05
N ILE A 179 -8.61 -8.16 14.74
CA ILE A 179 -9.40 -8.99 15.66
C ILE A 179 -8.94 -10.46 15.65
N ILE A 180 -8.34 -10.95 14.56
CA ILE A 180 -7.64 -12.24 14.57
C ILE A 180 -6.45 -12.18 15.53
N ASP A 181 -5.61 -11.15 15.42
CA ASP A 181 -4.44 -10.93 16.29
C ASP A 181 -4.84 -10.76 17.77
N LEU A 182 -5.89 -9.98 18.04
CA LEU A 182 -6.43 -9.75 19.37
C LEU A 182 -6.90 -11.04 20.07
N HIS A 183 -7.34 -12.04 19.31
CA HIS A 183 -7.69 -13.37 19.83
C HIS A 183 -6.53 -14.38 19.81
N GLY A 184 -5.30 -13.92 19.57
CA GLY A 184 -4.08 -14.72 19.61
C GLY A 184 -3.80 -15.51 18.32
N GLY A 185 -4.52 -15.22 17.23
CA GLY A 185 -4.20 -15.72 15.90
C GLY A 185 -3.11 -14.89 15.22
N LYS A 186 -2.66 -15.34 14.04
CA LYS A 186 -1.78 -14.52 13.19
C LYS A 186 -2.41 -14.38 11.80
N PRO A 187 -2.84 -13.17 11.39
CA PRO A 187 -3.37 -12.96 10.05
C PRO A 187 -2.28 -13.25 9.01
N ALA A 188 -2.56 -14.12 8.04
CA ALA A 188 -1.61 -14.50 6.98
C ALA A 188 -1.52 -13.46 5.86
N ASN A 189 -2.56 -12.64 5.72
CA ASN A 189 -2.66 -11.65 4.67
C ASN A 189 -3.70 -10.58 5.01
N PHE A 190 -3.60 -9.45 4.31
CA PHE A 190 -4.71 -8.54 4.08
C PHE A 190 -5.25 -8.81 2.66
N LEU A 191 -6.57 -8.89 2.48
CA LEU A 191 -7.19 -9.01 1.16
C LEU A 191 -8.55 -8.30 1.12
N ASP A 192 -8.59 -7.21 0.36
CA ASP A 192 -9.81 -6.46 0.07
C ASP A 192 -10.34 -6.80 -1.33
N LEU A 193 -11.60 -7.26 -1.38
CA LEU A 193 -12.36 -7.53 -2.61
C LEU A 193 -13.04 -6.27 -3.19
N GLY A 194 -13.07 -5.18 -2.43
CA GLY A 194 -13.86 -3.97 -2.71
C GLY A 194 -15.34 -4.11 -2.32
N GLY A 195 -16.07 -2.98 -2.35
CA GLY A 195 -17.49 -2.95 -1.92
C GLY A 195 -18.46 -3.65 -2.87
N GLY A 196 -18.10 -3.81 -4.14
CA GLY A 196 -18.93 -4.40 -5.20
C GLY A 196 -18.57 -5.85 -5.52
N VAL A 197 -18.45 -6.70 -4.49
CA VAL A 197 -17.95 -8.08 -4.62
C VAL A 197 -18.71 -8.88 -5.67
N LYS A 198 -17.96 -9.51 -6.58
CA LYS A 198 -18.46 -10.43 -7.60
C LYS A 198 -18.05 -11.88 -7.29
N GLU A 199 -18.80 -12.85 -7.80
CA GLU A 199 -18.52 -14.30 -7.63
C GLU A 199 -17.12 -14.68 -8.12
N ASN A 200 -16.67 -14.13 -9.25
CA ASN A 200 -15.35 -14.40 -9.81
C ASN A 200 -14.20 -13.87 -8.93
N GLN A 201 -14.40 -12.75 -8.23
CA GLN A 201 -13.43 -12.22 -7.27
C GLN A 201 -13.32 -13.12 -6.03
N VAL A 202 -14.44 -13.66 -5.54
CA VAL A 202 -14.45 -14.65 -4.45
C VAL A 202 -13.66 -15.90 -4.86
N TYR A 203 -13.90 -16.41 -6.07
CA TYR A 203 -13.16 -17.56 -6.60
C TYR A 203 -11.66 -17.28 -6.72
N ALA A 204 -11.28 -16.14 -7.29
CA ALA A 204 -9.88 -15.72 -7.41
C ALA A 204 -9.21 -15.57 -6.04
N ALA A 205 -9.90 -15.01 -5.06
CA ALA A 205 -9.42 -14.91 -3.68
C ALA A 205 -9.13 -16.28 -3.07
N PHE A 206 -10.05 -17.25 -3.18
CA PHE A 206 -9.76 -18.60 -2.72
C PHE A 206 -8.56 -19.22 -3.43
N LYS A 207 -8.47 -19.07 -4.76
CA LYS A 207 -7.35 -19.59 -5.56
C LYS A 207 -6.01 -19.03 -5.05
N LEU A 208 -5.95 -17.71 -4.78
CA LEU A 208 -4.77 -17.04 -4.22
C LEU A 208 -4.41 -17.59 -2.84
N LEU A 209 -5.38 -17.63 -1.92
CA LEU A 209 -5.13 -18.06 -0.55
C LEU A 209 -4.75 -19.54 -0.45
N THR A 210 -5.28 -20.39 -1.32
CA THR A 210 -4.90 -21.81 -1.38
C THR A 210 -3.51 -22.06 -1.97
N ALA A 211 -2.92 -21.06 -2.64
CA ALA A 211 -1.57 -21.16 -3.17
C ALA A 211 -0.50 -20.88 -2.11
N ASP A 212 -0.84 -20.16 -1.02
CA ASP A 212 0.08 -19.90 0.08
C ASP A 212 0.14 -21.11 1.05
N PRO A 213 1.29 -21.81 1.14
CA PRO A 213 1.42 -22.98 2.02
C PRO A 213 1.37 -22.66 3.51
N LYS A 214 1.50 -21.38 3.91
CA LYS A 214 1.39 -20.94 5.31
C LYS A 214 -0.06 -20.98 5.81
N VAL A 215 -1.04 -20.99 4.91
CA VAL A 215 -2.46 -20.87 5.27
C VAL A 215 -2.96 -22.18 5.90
N GLU A 216 -3.42 -22.07 7.14
CA GLU A 216 -3.94 -23.18 7.92
C GLU A 216 -5.45 -23.08 8.20
N ALA A 217 -6.02 -21.88 8.10
CA ALA A 217 -7.46 -21.62 8.12
C ALA A 217 -7.79 -20.36 7.31
N ILE A 218 -9.03 -20.25 6.84
CA ILE A 218 -9.52 -19.07 6.12
C ILE A 218 -10.71 -18.47 6.88
N LEU A 219 -10.66 -17.16 7.14
CA LEU A 219 -11.77 -16.36 7.65
C LEU A 219 -12.33 -15.48 6.52
N VAL A 220 -13.58 -15.74 6.15
CA VAL A 220 -14.34 -14.92 5.19
C VAL A 220 -15.28 -14.02 5.97
N ASN A 221 -15.12 -12.71 5.84
CA ASN A 221 -15.99 -11.74 6.49
C ASN A 221 -16.59 -10.81 5.44
N ILE A 222 -17.86 -11.04 5.09
CA ILE A 222 -18.57 -10.22 4.10
C ILE A 222 -19.72 -9.49 4.79
N PHE A 223 -19.62 -8.17 4.83
CA PHE A 223 -20.72 -7.30 5.23
C PHE A 223 -21.44 -6.81 3.97
N GLY A 224 -22.49 -7.53 3.59
CA GLY A 224 -23.32 -7.26 2.43
C GLY A 224 -24.20 -6.03 2.65
N GLY A 225 -23.75 -4.87 2.18
CA GLY A 225 -24.65 -3.75 1.92
C GLY A 225 -25.54 -4.07 0.72
N ILE A 226 -25.04 -3.76 -0.48
CA ILE A 226 -25.72 -3.96 -1.77
C ILE A 226 -25.62 -5.39 -2.34
N VAL A 227 -24.73 -6.22 -1.79
CA VAL A 227 -24.47 -7.57 -2.29
C VAL A 227 -25.35 -8.60 -1.57
N ASN A 228 -25.99 -9.49 -2.34
CA ASN A 228 -26.83 -10.56 -1.82
C ASN A 228 -25.99 -11.70 -1.23
N CYS A 229 -26.14 -11.98 0.07
CA CYS A 229 -25.35 -13.01 0.75
C CYS A 229 -25.53 -14.41 0.14
N ALA A 230 -26.68 -14.72 -0.46
CA ALA A 230 -26.91 -16.02 -1.08
C ALA A 230 -26.04 -16.22 -2.33
N ILE A 231 -25.77 -15.16 -3.11
CA ILE A 231 -24.84 -15.21 -4.25
C ILE A 231 -23.42 -15.50 -3.75
N ILE A 232 -23.00 -14.82 -2.68
CA ILE A 232 -21.69 -15.03 -2.07
C ILE A 232 -21.55 -16.43 -1.50
N ALA A 233 -22.55 -16.95 -0.79
CA ALA A 233 -22.54 -18.32 -0.26
C ALA A 233 -22.43 -19.37 -1.38
N ASN A 234 -23.15 -19.19 -2.49
CA ASN A 234 -23.01 -20.05 -3.66
C ASN A 234 -21.59 -19.98 -4.25
N GLY A 235 -21.02 -18.78 -4.39
CA GLY A 235 -19.64 -18.58 -4.82
C GLY A 235 -18.62 -19.27 -3.92
N ILE A 236 -18.77 -19.15 -2.59
CA ILE A 236 -17.93 -19.83 -1.60
C ILE A 236 -18.02 -21.35 -1.78
N THR A 237 -19.23 -21.93 -1.77
CA THR A 237 -19.38 -23.40 -1.87
C THR A 237 -18.86 -23.96 -3.19
N LYS A 238 -19.04 -23.22 -4.30
CA LYS A 238 -18.49 -23.57 -5.60
C LYS A 238 -16.96 -23.53 -5.60
N ALA A 239 -16.35 -22.45 -5.12
CA ALA A 239 -14.90 -22.31 -5.02
C ALA A 239 -14.28 -23.41 -4.14
N CYS A 240 -14.88 -23.72 -2.99
CA CYS A 240 -14.41 -24.81 -2.12
C CYS A 240 -14.43 -26.19 -2.79
N ARG A 241 -15.42 -26.46 -3.65
CA ARG A 241 -15.52 -27.74 -4.39
C ARG A 241 -14.54 -27.82 -5.54
N GLU A 242 -14.44 -26.76 -6.33
CA GLU A 242 -13.57 -26.71 -7.51
C GLU A 242 -12.07 -26.67 -7.14
N LEU A 243 -11.73 -26.03 -6.02
CA LEU A 243 -10.34 -25.91 -5.54
C LEU A 243 -9.96 -26.97 -4.51
N GLU A 244 -10.88 -27.90 -4.17
CA GLU A 244 -10.68 -28.95 -3.16
C GLU A 244 -10.09 -28.41 -1.83
N LEU A 245 -10.76 -27.42 -1.24
CA LEU A 245 -10.24 -26.72 -0.05
C LEU A 245 -10.00 -27.69 1.12
N LYS A 246 -8.75 -27.74 1.60
CA LYS A 246 -8.31 -28.65 2.68
C LYS A 246 -8.24 -28.01 4.06
N VAL A 247 -8.27 -26.68 4.11
CA VAL A 247 -8.18 -25.92 5.36
C VAL A 247 -9.59 -25.58 5.89
N PRO A 248 -9.78 -25.48 7.22
CA PRO A 248 -11.05 -25.05 7.79
C PRO A 248 -11.46 -23.67 7.29
N LEU A 249 -12.74 -23.52 6.98
CA LEU A 249 -13.32 -22.26 6.54
C LEU A 249 -14.28 -21.72 7.60
N VAL A 250 -14.02 -20.51 8.08
CA VAL A 250 -14.96 -19.75 8.92
C VAL A 250 -15.58 -18.65 8.08
N VAL A 251 -16.91 -18.59 8.04
CA VAL A 251 -17.64 -17.62 7.23
C VAL A 251 -18.56 -16.78 8.11
N ARG A 252 -18.40 -15.47 8.04
CA ARG A 252 -19.31 -14.48 8.60
C ARG A 252 -19.92 -13.70 7.44
N LEU A 253 -21.23 -13.85 7.26
CA LEU A 253 -22.02 -13.07 6.30
C LEU A 253 -23.02 -12.20 7.06
N GLU A 254 -23.11 -10.93 6.69
CA GLU A 254 -24.23 -10.04 7.05
C GLU A 254 -24.85 -9.45 5.80
N GLY A 255 -26.12 -9.08 5.88
CA GLY A 255 -26.79 -8.35 4.82
C GLY A 255 -28.03 -9.05 4.26
N THR A 256 -28.37 -8.69 3.03
CA THR A 256 -29.56 -9.19 2.34
C THR A 256 -29.49 -10.71 2.12
N ASN A 257 -30.55 -11.44 2.47
CA ASN A 257 -30.67 -12.90 2.36
C ASN A 257 -29.63 -13.70 3.18
N VAL A 258 -29.14 -13.16 4.30
CA VAL A 258 -28.20 -13.87 5.18
C VAL A 258 -28.73 -15.23 5.67
N GLN A 259 -30.04 -15.36 5.91
CA GLN A 259 -30.64 -16.63 6.36
C GLN A 259 -30.53 -17.72 5.29
N GLU A 260 -30.81 -17.36 4.04
CA GLU A 260 -30.66 -18.28 2.91
C GLU A 260 -29.19 -18.62 2.67
N ALA A 261 -28.29 -17.64 2.81
CA ALA A 261 -26.86 -17.86 2.72
C ALA A 261 -26.35 -18.86 3.78
N LYS A 262 -26.79 -18.73 5.04
CA LYS A 262 -26.50 -19.69 6.11
C LYS A 262 -27.01 -21.08 5.77
N ARG A 263 -28.22 -21.18 5.19
CA ARG A 263 -28.78 -22.45 4.72
C ARG A 263 -27.91 -23.09 3.64
N ILE A 264 -27.53 -22.35 2.59
CA ILE A 264 -26.64 -22.80 1.51
C ILE A 264 -25.31 -23.33 2.07
N LEU A 265 -24.68 -22.60 2.99
CA LEU A 265 -23.41 -23.02 3.60
C LEU A 265 -23.58 -24.32 4.42
N SER A 266 -24.65 -24.42 5.23
CA SER A 266 -24.91 -25.58 6.08
C SER A 266 -25.29 -26.85 5.30
N GLU A 267 -26.03 -26.71 4.20
CA GLU A 267 -26.46 -27.83 3.34
C GLU A 267 -25.37 -28.27 2.36
N SER A 268 -24.24 -27.55 2.30
CA SER A 268 -23.17 -27.76 1.30
C SER A 268 -22.40 -29.06 1.44
N GLY A 269 -22.39 -29.66 2.64
CA GLY A 269 -21.57 -30.82 3.00
C GLY A 269 -20.07 -30.52 3.17
N LEU A 270 -19.66 -29.25 3.08
CA LEU A 270 -18.28 -28.81 3.22
C LEU A 270 -17.95 -28.46 4.69
N PRO A 271 -16.66 -28.48 5.10
CA PRO A 271 -16.22 -28.14 6.46
C PRO A 271 -16.25 -26.62 6.72
N ILE A 272 -17.44 -26.02 6.59
CA ILE A 272 -17.69 -24.58 6.70
C ILE A 272 -18.35 -24.30 8.04
N THR A 273 -17.70 -23.46 8.86
CA THR A 273 -18.25 -22.98 10.13
C THR A 273 -18.82 -21.58 9.94
N SER A 274 -20.13 -21.42 10.17
CA SER A 274 -20.75 -20.09 10.18
C SER A 274 -20.51 -19.37 11.51
N ALA A 275 -20.20 -18.09 11.45
CA ALA A 275 -20.05 -17.20 12.60
C ALA A 275 -21.21 -16.19 12.72
N THR A 276 -21.53 -15.76 13.94
CA THR A 276 -22.64 -14.83 14.22
C THR A 276 -22.24 -13.37 14.13
N ASP A 277 -21.00 -13.05 14.48
CA ASP A 277 -20.43 -11.71 14.42
C ASP A 277 -18.90 -11.84 14.21
N LEU A 278 -18.21 -10.71 14.18
CA LEU A 278 -16.77 -10.69 13.88
C LEU A 278 -15.92 -11.26 15.02
N ASP A 279 -16.35 -11.09 16.28
CA ASP A 279 -15.64 -11.60 17.46
C ASP A 279 -15.74 -13.13 17.53
N ASP A 280 -16.93 -13.68 17.30
CA ASP A 280 -17.17 -15.11 17.15
C ASP A 280 -16.39 -15.70 15.95
N ALA A 281 -16.35 -15.00 14.81
CA ALA A 281 -15.61 -15.44 13.63
C ALA A 281 -14.10 -15.57 13.91
N ALA A 282 -13.50 -14.58 14.55
CA ALA A 282 -12.09 -14.61 14.91
C ALA A 282 -11.77 -15.73 15.90
N LYS A 283 -12.54 -15.86 16.99
CA LYS A 283 -12.37 -16.95 17.96
C LYS A 283 -12.44 -18.33 17.31
N LYS A 284 -13.40 -18.52 16.39
CA LYS A 284 -13.54 -19.78 15.63
C LYS A 284 -12.37 -20.03 14.69
N ALA A 285 -11.87 -19.01 14.00
CA ALA A 285 -10.74 -19.14 13.10
C ALA A 285 -9.45 -19.51 13.86
N VAL A 286 -9.19 -18.86 15.00
CA VAL A 286 -8.06 -19.19 15.88
C VAL A 286 -8.20 -20.61 16.45
N ALA A 287 -9.39 -20.97 16.94
CA ALA A 287 -9.62 -22.31 17.47
C ALA A 287 -9.52 -23.42 16.41
N ALA A 288 -9.71 -23.10 15.12
CA ALA A 288 -9.62 -24.06 14.04
C ALA A 288 -8.18 -24.52 13.76
N ILE A 289 -7.18 -23.67 14.01
CA ILE A 289 -5.76 -24.01 13.85
C ILE A 289 -5.14 -24.63 15.12
N ALA A 290 -5.69 -24.31 16.29
CA ALA A 290 -5.19 -24.83 17.58
C ALA A 290 -5.49 -26.31 17.84
N LYS A 291 -6.29 -26.97 16.98
CA LYS A 291 -6.71 -28.37 17.12
C LYS A 291 -5.82 -29.37 16.37
N LYS A 292 -4.62 -28.97 15.95
CA LYS A 292 -3.60 -29.88 15.40
C LYS A 292 -2.61 -30.31 16.47
#